data_AF-A4YBN3-F1
#
_entry.id   AF-A4YBN3-F1
#
_cell.length_a   1.000
_cell.length_b   1.000
_cell.length_c   1.000
_cell.angle_alpha   90.00
_cell.angle_beta   90.00
_cell.angle_gamma   90.00
#
_symmetry.space_group_name_H-M   'P 1'
#
loop_
_entity.id
_entity.type
_entity.pdbx_description
1 polymer ?
#
loop_
_entity_poly.entity_id
_entity_poly.type
_entity_poly.pdbx_seq_one_letter_code
_entity_poly.pdbx_strand_id
1 'polypeptide(L)'
;MKLPSSHIKAISIDAISLDKNALSLSISADIDFDRFADFAEPLVAALDCTVRERQWGADRHQWLLEFEGTQLWLNYEFYGNICWLSAEREADFDVLEYLATLLKSHL
;
A
#
# COMPACT_ATOMS: atom_id res chain seq x y z
N MET A 1 -18.09 -27.99 10.11
CA MET A 1 -17.75 -26.61 10.52
C MET A 1 -17.34 -25.86 9.28
N LYS A 2 -18.16 -24.95 8.75
CA LYS A 2 -17.81 -24.14 7.58
C LYS A 2 -16.78 -23.11 8.05
N LEU A 3 -15.60 -23.06 7.43
CA LEU A 3 -14.68 -21.94 7.63
C LEU A 3 -15.41 -20.66 7.22
N PRO A 4 -15.28 -19.54 7.96
CA PRO A 4 -15.80 -18.28 7.49
C PRO A 4 -15.10 -17.95 6.17
N SER A 5 -15.89 -17.80 5.10
CA SER A 5 -15.41 -17.21 3.86
C SER A 5 -14.92 -15.80 4.19
N SER A 6 -13.61 -15.63 4.31
CA SER A 6 -12.98 -14.32 4.32
C SER A 6 -13.19 -13.71 2.94
N HIS A 7 -14.32 -13.05 2.76
CA HIS A 7 -14.50 -12.12 1.67
C HIS A 7 -13.53 -10.97 1.93
N ILE A 8 -12.27 -11.11 1.51
CA ILE A 8 -11.37 -9.97 1.39
C ILE A 8 -12.09 -9.01 0.44
N LYS A 9 -12.46 -7.83 0.96
CA LYS A 9 -13.09 -6.79 0.16
C LYS A 9 -12.16 -6.52 -1.02
N ALA A 10 -12.66 -6.60 -2.24
CA ALA A 10 -11.87 -6.29 -3.42
C ALA A 10 -11.38 -4.84 -3.32
N ILE A 11 -10.08 -4.64 -3.46
CA ILE A 11 -9.50 -3.30 -3.58
C ILE A 11 -9.82 -2.73 -4.96
N SER A 12 -10.20 -1.45 -4.99
CA SER A 12 -10.42 -0.67 -6.22
C SER A 12 -9.32 0.38 -6.28
N ILE A 13 -8.55 0.39 -7.36
CA ILE A 13 -7.47 1.35 -7.59
C ILE A 13 -7.80 2.11 -8.88
N ASP A 14 -7.73 3.43 -8.84
CA ASP A 14 -8.03 4.28 -10.00
C ASP A 14 -6.78 4.49 -10.88
N ALA A 15 -5.62 4.66 -10.24
CA ALA A 15 -4.36 4.87 -10.92
C ALA A 15 -3.17 4.50 -10.04
N ILE A 16 -2.04 4.16 -10.69
CA ILE A 16 -0.74 4.00 -10.06
C ILE A 16 0.33 4.76 -10.84
N SER A 17 1.36 5.27 -10.17
CA SER A 17 2.49 5.96 -10.81
C SER A 17 3.79 5.70 -10.06
N LEU A 18 4.81 5.26 -10.78
CA LEU A 18 6.18 5.10 -10.26
C LEU A 18 6.95 6.40 -10.39
N ASP A 19 7.72 6.75 -9.36
CA ASP A 19 8.71 7.83 -9.38
C ASP A 19 10.03 7.34 -8.79
N LYS A 20 11.03 7.17 -9.67
CA LYS A 20 12.36 6.72 -9.29
C LYS A 20 13.15 7.76 -8.48
N ASN A 21 12.94 9.05 -8.72
CA ASN A 21 13.65 10.09 -7.98
C ASN A 21 13.14 10.18 -6.54
N ALA A 22 11.84 9.96 -6.33
CA ALA A 22 11.23 9.90 -5.01
C ALA A 22 11.24 8.50 -4.37
N LEU A 23 11.73 7.48 -5.08
CA LEU A 23 11.70 6.06 -4.68
C LEU A 23 10.32 5.62 -4.20
N SER A 24 9.29 5.93 -5.01
CA SER A 24 7.90 5.75 -4.62
C SER A 24 7.01 5.17 -5.70
N LEU A 25 5.93 4.53 -5.26
CA LEU A 25 4.79 4.11 -6.06
C LEU A 25 3.53 4.76 -5.48
N SER A 26 3.04 5.79 -6.16
CA SER A 26 1.78 6.45 -5.80
C SER A 26 0.58 5.61 -6.21
N ILE A 27 -0.45 5.59 -5.37
CA ILE A 27 -1.69 4.84 -5.56
C ILE A 27 -2.86 5.80 -5.37
N SER A 28 -3.71 5.93 -6.37
CA SER A 28 -4.95 6.72 -6.31
C SER A 28 -6.13 5.77 -6.15
N ALA A 29 -6.96 6.02 -5.15
CA ALA A 29 -8.18 5.28 -4.85
C ALA A 29 -9.10 6.15 -3.97
N ASP A 30 -10.37 5.74 -3.82
CA ASP A 30 -11.27 6.28 -2.82
C ASP A 30 -10.90 5.76 -1.41
N ILE A 31 -10.11 6.55 -0.68
CA ILE A 31 -9.57 6.20 0.64
C ILE A 31 -10.23 7.10 1.68
N ASP A 32 -10.87 6.49 2.66
CA ASP A 32 -11.39 7.16 3.85
C ASP A 32 -10.29 7.18 4.92
N PHE A 33 -9.91 8.37 5.39
CA PHE A 33 -8.87 8.55 6.41
C PHE A 33 -9.20 7.90 7.74
N ASP A 34 -10.45 8.02 8.21
CA ASP A 34 -10.88 7.43 9.48
C ASP A 34 -10.98 5.90 9.37
N ARG A 35 -11.08 5.39 8.14
CA ARG A 35 -11.18 3.97 7.81
C ARG A 35 -10.04 3.48 6.93
N PHE A 36 -8.84 4.05 7.08
CA PHE A 36 -7.70 3.74 6.22
C PHE A 36 -7.38 2.24 6.15
N ALA A 37 -7.55 1.51 7.26
CA ALA A 37 -7.36 0.06 7.32
C ALA A 37 -8.25 -0.71 6.32
N ASP A 38 -9.46 -0.22 6.01
CA ASP A 38 -10.36 -0.87 5.06
C ASP A 38 -9.84 -0.84 3.62
N PHE A 39 -8.92 0.07 3.31
CA PHE A 39 -8.16 0.13 2.06
C PHE A 39 -6.80 -0.59 2.21
N ALA A 40 -6.07 -0.31 3.30
CA ALA A 40 -4.71 -0.78 3.49
C ALA A 40 -4.62 -2.30 3.68
N GLU A 41 -5.55 -2.95 4.38
CA GLU A 41 -5.50 -4.41 4.57
C GLU A 41 -5.69 -5.18 3.26
N PRO A 42 -6.70 -4.89 2.42
CA PRO A 42 -6.79 -5.47 1.09
C PRO A 42 -5.58 -5.17 0.20
N LEU A 43 -5.01 -3.96 0.27
CA LEU A 43 -3.82 -3.59 -0.49
C LEU A 43 -2.63 -4.48 -0.09
N VAL A 44 -2.35 -4.60 1.20
CA VAL A 44 -1.26 -5.43 1.73
C VAL A 44 -1.43 -6.88 1.30
N ALA A 45 -2.65 -7.41 1.34
CA ALA A 45 -2.94 -8.76 0.88
C ALA A 45 -2.73 -8.93 -0.64
N ALA A 46 -3.14 -7.95 -1.45
CA ALA A 46 -2.95 -7.99 -2.91
C ALA A 46 -1.47 -7.90 -3.31
N LEU A 47 -0.64 -7.28 -2.47
CA LEU A 47 0.81 -7.14 -2.67
C LEU A 47 1.61 -8.32 -2.10
N ASP A 48 0.96 -9.28 -1.44
CA ASP A 48 1.60 -10.37 -0.68
C ASP A 48 2.62 -9.86 0.36
N CYS A 49 2.32 -8.70 0.96
CA CYS A 49 3.14 -8.09 2.00
C CYS A 49 2.70 -8.55 3.39
N THR A 50 3.62 -8.47 4.36
CA THR A 50 3.27 -8.56 5.78
C THR A 50 3.35 -7.18 6.44
N VAL A 51 2.45 -6.89 7.39
CA VAL A 51 2.51 -5.66 8.19
C VAL A 51 3.44 -5.88 9.37
N ARG A 52 4.51 -5.08 9.46
CA ARG A 52 5.48 -5.10 10.54
C ARG A 52 5.13 -4.10 11.64
N GLU A 53 4.73 -2.89 11.24
CA GLU A 53 4.39 -1.80 12.15
C GLU A 53 3.23 -0.98 11.61
N ARG A 54 2.48 -0.35 12.52
CA ARG A 54 1.42 0.62 12.19
C ARG A 54 1.60 1.85 13.05
N GLN A 55 1.59 3.01 12.41
CA GLN A 55 1.70 4.32 13.04
C GLN A 55 0.52 5.18 12.62
N TRP A 56 -0.08 5.83 13.60
CA TRP A 56 -1.24 6.70 13.45
C TRP A 56 -0.86 8.09 13.95
N GLY A 57 -0.77 9.03 13.02
CA GLY A 57 -0.59 10.45 13.28
C GLY A 57 -1.91 11.21 13.21
N ALA A 58 -1.86 12.53 13.45
CA ALA A 58 -3.04 13.38 13.38
C ALA A 58 -3.58 13.55 11.94
N ASP A 59 -2.67 13.53 10.97
CA ASP A 59 -2.91 13.80 9.55
C ASP A 59 -2.28 12.75 8.63
N ARG A 60 -1.62 11.73 9.21
CA ARG A 60 -0.91 10.70 8.45
C ARG A 60 -1.06 9.32 9.07
N HIS A 61 -1.29 8.32 8.22
CA HIS A 61 -1.15 6.91 8.56
C HIS A 61 0.09 6.33 7.88
N GLN A 62 0.87 5.53 8.60
CA GLN A 62 2.07 4.89 8.06
C GLN A 62 2.17 3.44 8.51
N TRP A 63 2.27 2.51 7.58
CA TRP A 63 2.45 1.09 7.86
C TRP A 63 3.79 0.64 7.29
N LEU A 64 4.62 0.01 8.13
CA LEU A 64 5.83 -0.65 7.66
C LEU A 64 5.43 -2.02 7.12
N LEU A 65 5.70 -2.25 5.84
CA LEU A 65 5.42 -3.48 5.12
C LEU A 65 6.73 -4.23 4.86
N GLU A 66 6.64 -5.55 4.75
CA GLU A 66 7.74 -6.42 4.31
C GLU A 66 7.27 -7.31 3.15
N PHE A 67 8.00 -7.26 2.05
CA PHE A 67 7.84 -8.11 0.87
C PHE A 67 9.16 -8.84 0.61
N GLU A 68 9.18 -10.17 0.71
CA GLU A 68 10.35 -11.02 0.45
C GLU A 68 11.67 -10.53 1.11
N GLY A 69 11.58 -9.94 2.30
CA GLY A 69 12.72 -9.39 3.05
C GLY A 69 13.07 -7.93 2.77
N THR A 70 12.39 -7.28 1.82
CA THR A 70 12.48 -5.85 1.54
C THR A 70 11.42 -5.09 2.33
N GLN A 71 11.82 -4.01 3.00
CA GLN A 71 10.93 -3.15 3.77
C GLN A 71 10.48 -1.94 2.96
N LEU A 72 9.20 -1.63 3.03
CA LEU A 72 8.56 -0.50 2.36
C LEU A 72 7.61 0.21 3.33
N TRP A 73 7.53 1.53 3.24
CA TRP A 73 6.51 2.29 3.96
C TRP A 73 5.29 2.49 3.07
N LEU A 74 4.12 2.04 3.53
CA LEU A 74 2.83 2.49 3.02
C LEU A 74 2.44 3.76 3.78
N ASN A 75 2.25 4.85 3.06
CA ASN A 75 1.91 6.15 3.62
C ASN A 75 0.56 6.60 3.09
N TYR A 76 -0.23 7.24 3.94
CA TYR A 76 -1.41 8.01 3.54
C TYR A 76 -1.45 9.33 4.31
N GLU A 77 -1.58 10.45 3.60
CA GLU A 77 -1.62 11.79 4.16
C GLU A 77 -2.95 12.48 3.82
N PHE A 78 -3.60 13.04 4.84
CA PHE A 78 -4.99 13.50 4.79
C PHE A 78 -5.21 14.74 3.94
N TYR A 79 -4.41 15.79 4.13
CA TYR A 79 -4.64 17.09 3.49
C TYR A 79 -4.38 17.05 1.98
N GLY A 80 -3.38 16.28 1.56
CA GLY A 80 -3.09 16.03 0.15
C GLY A 80 -3.96 14.91 -0.45
N ASN A 81 -4.60 14.09 0.37
CA ASN A 81 -5.26 12.85 -0.03
C ASN A 81 -4.35 11.98 -0.92
N ILE A 82 -3.11 11.76 -0.47
CA ILE A 82 -2.08 11.04 -1.23
C ILE A 82 -1.74 9.73 -0.52
N CYS A 83 -1.78 8.63 -1.26
CA CYS A 83 -1.33 7.31 -0.81
C CYS A 83 -0.14 6.84 -1.65
N TRP A 84 0.91 6.32 -1.01
CA TRP A 84 2.07 5.80 -1.73
C TRP A 84 2.85 4.76 -0.92
N LEU A 85 3.50 3.85 -1.64
CA LEU A 85 4.60 3.05 -1.11
C LEU A 85 5.92 3.80 -1.33
N SER A 86 6.82 3.78 -0.35
CA SER A 86 8.18 4.32 -0.49
C SER A 86 9.24 3.32 -0.04
N ALA A 87 10.30 3.20 -0.84
CA ALA A 87 11.51 2.48 -0.49
C ALA A 87 12.54 3.44 0.13
N GLU A 88 13.35 2.96 1.06
CA GLU A 88 14.41 3.78 1.68
C GLU A 88 15.69 3.81 0.85
N ARG A 89 15.92 2.81 0.00
CA ARG A 89 17.14 2.64 -0.79
C ARG A 89 16.80 2.51 -2.27
N GLU A 90 17.62 3.10 -3.13
CA GLU A 90 17.45 2.96 -4.58
C GLU A 90 17.53 1.49 -5.05
N ALA A 91 18.32 0.67 -4.35
CA ALA A 91 18.46 -0.76 -4.64
C ALA A 91 17.15 -1.56 -4.46
N ASP A 92 16.17 -1.01 -3.74
CA ASP A 92 14.87 -1.66 -3.50
C ASP A 92 13.78 -1.13 -4.44
N PHE A 93 14.14 -0.26 -5.40
CA PHE A 93 13.16 0.32 -6.33
C PHE A 93 12.56 -0.72 -7.28
N ASP A 94 13.31 -1.76 -7.64
CA ASP A 94 12.82 -2.88 -8.44
C ASP A 94 11.65 -3.62 -7.78
N VAL A 95 11.63 -3.67 -6.44
CA VAL A 95 10.48 -4.18 -5.68
C VAL A 95 9.26 -3.29 -5.91
N LEU A 96 9.38 -1.96 -5.90
CA LEU A 96 8.26 -1.07 -6.24
C LEU A 96 7.77 -1.29 -7.67
N GLU A 97 8.69 -1.47 -8.63
CA GLU A 97 8.34 -1.80 -10.01
C GLU A 97 7.56 -3.13 -10.10
N TYR A 98 8.01 -4.15 -9.36
CA TYR A 98 7.35 -5.44 -9.29
C TYR A 98 5.95 -5.34 -8.65
N LEU A 99 5.83 -4.69 -7.49
CA LEU A 99 4.55 -4.49 -6.81
C LEU A 99 3.56 -3.71 -7.67
N ALA A 100 4.03 -2.73 -8.45
CA ALA A 100 3.18 -2.04 -9.43
C ALA A 100 2.58 -3.00 -10.47
N THR A 101 3.26 -4.10 -10.83
CA THR A 101 2.70 -5.11 -11.74
C THR A 101 1.56 -5.92 -11.10
N LEU A 102 1.64 -6.21 -9.80
CA LEU A 102 0.58 -6.89 -9.05
C LEU A 102 -0.68 -6.01 -8.98
N LEU A 103 -0.52 -4.70 -8.81
CA LEU A 103 -1.65 -3.77 -8.74
C LEU A 103 -2.38 -3.56 -10.07
N LYS A 104 -1.79 -3.93 -11.21
CA LYS A 104 -2.44 -3.77 -12.52
C LYS A 104 -3.72 -4.59 -12.68
N SER A 105 -3.88 -5.69 -11.94
CA SER A 105 -5.14 -6.47 -11.94
C SER A 105 -6.26 -5.85 -11.13
N HIS A 106 -6.00 -4.72 -10.46
CA HIS A 106 -6.93 -4.00 -9.60
C HIS A 106 -7.26 -2.58 -10.11
N LEU A 107 -6.78 -2.24 -11.31
CA LEU A 107 -7.10 -1.03 -12.07
C LEU A 107 -8.38 -1.20 -12.90
#